data_AF-A0AAE2CUG1-F1
#
_entry.id   AF-A0AAE2CUG1-F1
#
_cell.length_a   1.000
_cell.length_b   1.000
_cell.length_c   1.000
_cell.angle_alpha   90.00
_cell.angle_beta   90.00
_cell.angle_gamma   90.00
#
_symmetry.space_group_name_H-M   'P 1'
#
loop_
_entity.id
_entity.type
_entity.pdbx_description
1 polymer ?
#
loop_
_entity_poly.entity_id
_entity_poly.type
_entity_poly.pdbx_seq_one_letter_code
_entity_poly.pdbx_strand_id
1 'polypeptide(L)'
;DSLVEEAYGGKTATISYIERDEEGYLASEMEVLKQLSSMGRLLVCAGNGAIKSATNLALQRYGISMWIDVPIDLEARELMGDRILLSASDTPICNSSLDVLAQLTRLYNSMRSGYSTADATISLQKVASQLGYDELDALTSQDLCME
;
A
#
# COMPACT_ATOMS: atom_id res chain seq x y z
N ASP A 1 -6.73 -2.92 6.04
CA ASP A 1 -7.48 -1.65 5.88
C ASP A 1 -8.97 -1.91 5.90
N SER A 2 -9.53 -2.71 4.98
CA SER A 2 -10.99 -2.97 4.92
C SER A 2 -11.62 -3.45 6.24
N LEU A 3 -10.94 -4.34 6.99
CA LEU A 3 -11.43 -4.80 8.31
C LEU A 3 -11.54 -3.67 9.34
N VAL A 4 -10.61 -2.72 9.29
CA VAL A 4 -10.58 -1.56 10.19
C VAL A 4 -11.60 -0.54 9.72
N GLU A 5 -11.68 -0.28 8.41
CA GLU A 5 -12.67 0.62 7.82
C GLU A 5 -14.11 0.18 8.12
N GLU A 6 -14.41 -1.12 8.00
CA GLU A 6 -15.73 -1.68 8.31
C GLU A 6 -16.09 -1.46 9.79
N ALA A 7 -15.13 -1.61 10.70
CA ALA A 7 -15.33 -1.33 12.12
C ALA A 7 -15.65 0.14 12.41
N TYR A 8 -15.13 1.07 11.60
CA TYR A 8 -15.41 2.51 11.71
C TYR A 8 -16.64 2.97 10.91
N GLY A 9 -17.39 2.06 10.28
CA GLY A 9 -18.61 2.40 9.52
C GLY A 9 -18.34 2.78 8.06
N GLY A 10 -17.22 2.32 7.50
CA GLY A 10 -16.85 2.46 6.09
C GLY A 10 -15.79 3.54 5.83
N LYS A 11 -15.34 3.60 4.56
CA LYS A 11 -14.19 4.40 4.13
C LYS A 11 -14.31 5.90 4.45
N THR A 12 -15.47 6.51 4.19
CA THR A 12 -15.68 7.96 4.43
C THR A 12 -15.60 8.32 5.91
N ALA A 13 -16.19 7.49 6.78
CA ALA A 13 -16.14 7.69 8.22
C ALA A 13 -14.71 7.49 8.75
N THR A 14 -13.98 6.54 8.16
CA THR A 14 -12.58 6.26 8.51
C THR A 14 -11.67 7.45 8.21
N ILE A 15 -11.81 8.10 7.06
CA ILE A 15 -11.02 9.31 6.72
C ILE A 15 -11.25 10.40 7.76
N SER A 16 -12.51 10.67 8.12
CA SER A 16 -12.85 11.66 9.16
C SER A 16 -12.31 11.27 10.54
N TYR A 17 -12.17 9.97 10.82
CA TYR A 17 -11.60 9.47 12.06
C TYR A 17 -10.08 9.66 12.09
N ILE A 18 -9.38 9.30 11.01
CA ILE A 18 -7.92 9.48 10.88
C ILE A 18 -7.53 10.95 11.06
N GLU A 19 -8.30 11.89 10.50
CA GLU A 19 -8.07 13.32 10.67
C GLU A 19 -8.20 13.80 12.13
N ARG A 20 -9.01 13.11 12.94
CA ARG A 20 -9.26 13.45 14.35
C ARG A 20 -8.32 12.73 15.31
N ASP A 21 -7.96 11.48 14.99
CA ASP A 21 -7.24 10.56 15.87
C ASP A 21 -6.46 9.51 15.04
N GLU A 22 -5.36 9.94 14.42
CA GLU A 22 -4.48 9.06 13.66
C GLU A 22 -3.84 7.98 14.56
N GLU A 23 -3.46 8.33 15.80
CA GLU A 23 -2.85 7.38 16.74
C GLU A 23 -3.81 6.24 17.11
N GLY A 24 -5.09 6.56 17.38
CA GLY A 24 -6.11 5.56 17.64
C GLY A 24 -6.39 4.67 16.43
N TYR A 25 -6.36 5.23 15.21
CA TYR A 25 -6.48 4.43 13.99
C TYR A 25 -5.31 3.45 13.84
N LEU A 26 -4.07 3.92 14.03
CA LEU A 26 -2.87 3.06 13.96
C LEU A 26 -2.88 1.97 15.05
N ALA A 27 -3.40 2.27 16.24
CA ALA A 27 -3.57 1.29 17.31
C ALA A 27 -4.60 0.21 16.94
N SER A 28 -5.71 0.59 16.31
CA SER A 28 -6.71 -0.35 15.77
C SER A 28 -6.13 -1.23 14.67
N GLU A 29 -5.34 -0.67 13.74
CA GLU A 29 -4.64 -1.47 12.72
C GLU A 29 -3.69 -2.49 13.34
N MET A 30 -2.94 -2.08 14.37
CA MET A 30 -2.02 -2.96 15.09
C MET A 30 -2.76 -4.11 15.79
N GLU A 31 -3.89 -3.84 16.44
CA GLU A 31 -4.67 -4.88 17.11
C GLU A 31 -5.26 -5.88 16.12
N VAL A 32 -5.77 -5.41 14.98
CA VAL A 32 -6.21 -6.29 13.89
C VAL A 32 -5.05 -7.14 13.37
N LEU A 33 -3.89 -6.54 13.09
CA LEU A 33 -2.71 -7.28 12.63
C LEU A 33 -2.26 -8.34 13.64
N LYS A 34 -2.31 -8.03 14.94
CA LYS A 34 -2.00 -8.97 16.02
C LYS A 34 -2.96 -10.16 16.03
N GLN A 35 -4.26 -9.92 15.89
CA GLN A 35 -5.25 -10.99 15.81
C GLN A 35 -5.00 -11.88 14.59
N LEU A 36 -4.81 -11.27 13.41
CA LEU A 36 -4.53 -12.00 12.17
C LEU A 36 -3.23 -12.81 12.27
N SER A 37 -2.19 -12.29 12.91
CA SER A 37 -0.92 -13.01 13.11
C SER A 37 -1.06 -14.28 13.97
N SER A 38 -2.08 -14.33 14.83
CA SER A 38 -2.39 -15.52 15.64
C SER A 38 -3.24 -16.56 14.88
N MET A 39 -3.80 -16.19 13.74
CA MET A 39 -4.59 -17.08 12.88
C MET A 39 -3.66 -17.83 11.91
N GLY A 40 -3.71 -19.16 11.92
CA GLY A 40 -2.94 -19.96 10.97
C GLY A 40 -3.62 -20.09 9.60
N ARG A 41 -2.81 -20.24 8.54
CA ARG A 41 -3.24 -20.46 7.14
C ARG A 41 -4.14 -19.35 6.60
N LEU A 42 -3.65 -18.12 6.65
CA LEU A 42 -4.34 -16.95 6.13
C LEU A 42 -3.42 -16.18 5.17
N LEU A 43 -3.99 -15.66 4.08
CA LEU A 43 -3.38 -14.64 3.24
C LEU A 43 -3.93 -13.27 3.67
N VAL A 44 -3.04 -12.34 4.01
CA VAL A 44 -3.43 -11.00 4.46
C VAL A 44 -2.78 -9.97 3.56
N CYS A 45 -3.60 -9.14 2.90
CA CYS A 45 -3.13 -7.94 2.21
C CYS A 45 -3.02 -6.81 3.25
N ALA A 46 -1.79 -6.42 3.57
CA ALA A 46 -1.51 -5.38 4.55
C ALA A 46 -1.32 -4.03 3.85
N GLY A 47 -1.91 -2.97 4.41
CA GLY A 47 -1.66 -1.60 3.96
C GLY A 47 -0.27 -1.10 4.39
N ASN A 48 0.10 0.08 3.90
CA ASN A 48 1.40 0.71 4.20
C ASN A 48 1.62 1.00 5.70
N GLY A 49 0.54 1.05 6.51
CA GLY A 49 0.61 1.14 7.97
C GLY A 49 1.32 -0.03 8.65
N ALA A 50 1.34 -1.21 8.02
CA ALA A 50 1.93 -2.41 8.59
C ALA A 50 3.46 -2.35 8.72
N ILE A 51 4.14 -1.50 7.94
CA ILE A 51 5.59 -1.35 8.01
C ILE A 51 6.06 -0.14 8.83
N LYS A 52 5.12 0.65 9.40
CA LYS A 52 5.43 1.91 10.11
C LYS A 52 6.05 1.69 11.51
N SER A 53 5.81 0.53 12.14
CA SER A 53 6.23 0.26 13.51
C SER A 53 7.02 -1.04 13.62
N ALA A 54 8.06 -1.04 14.46
CA ALA A 54 8.83 -2.24 14.77
C ALA A 54 7.96 -3.37 15.35
N THR A 55 6.91 -3.03 16.09
CA THR A 55 5.94 -4.01 16.61
C THR A 55 5.20 -4.70 15.46
N ASN A 56 4.73 -3.93 14.47
CA ASN A 56 4.02 -4.50 13.32
C ASN A 56 4.94 -5.37 12.47
N LEU A 57 6.19 -4.94 12.25
CA LEU A 57 7.21 -5.75 11.57
C LEU A 57 7.50 -7.05 12.32
N ALA A 58 7.54 -7.02 13.66
CA ALA A 58 7.70 -8.22 14.47
C ALA A 58 6.51 -9.17 14.36
N LEU A 59 5.28 -8.64 14.29
CA LEU A 59 4.06 -9.46 14.08
C LEU A 59 4.06 -10.16 12.70
N GLN A 60 4.57 -9.50 11.67
CA GLN A 60 4.65 -10.09 10.32
C GLN A 60 5.59 -11.31 10.27
N ARG A 61 6.58 -11.40 11.17
CA ARG A 61 7.49 -12.55 11.28
C ARG A 61 6.85 -13.83 11.81
N TYR A 62 5.60 -13.80 12.27
CA TYR A 62 4.85 -15.02 12.59
C TYR A 62 4.41 -15.79 11.32
N GLY A 63 4.54 -15.18 10.15
CA GLY A 63 4.27 -15.81 8.85
C GLY A 63 5.40 -15.55 7.85
N ILE A 64 5.05 -15.65 6.56
CA ILE A 64 5.91 -15.26 5.44
C ILE A 64 5.40 -13.92 4.92
N SER A 65 6.30 -12.96 4.83
CA SER A 65 6.02 -11.62 4.32
C SER A 65 6.51 -11.48 2.88
N MET A 66 5.65 -10.93 2.02
CA MET A 66 5.97 -10.68 0.61
C MET A 66 5.80 -9.20 0.31
N TRP A 67 6.83 -8.60 -0.29
CA TRP A 67 6.79 -7.24 -0.79
C TRP A 67 6.56 -7.24 -2.30
N ILE A 68 5.52 -6.55 -2.76
CA ILE A 68 5.29 -6.28 -4.18
C ILE A 68 5.92 -4.91 -4.49
N ASP A 69 7.08 -4.92 -5.16
CA ASP A 69 7.82 -3.72 -5.52
C ASP A 69 7.27 -3.15 -6.83
N VAL A 70 6.45 -2.11 -6.68
CA VAL A 70 5.84 -1.35 -7.79
C VAL A 70 6.62 -0.05 -8.01
N PRO A 71 7.07 0.23 -9.24
CA PRO A 71 7.73 1.50 -9.55
C PRO A 71 6.83 2.71 -9.27
N ILE A 72 7.39 3.73 -8.61
CA ILE A 72 6.64 4.91 -8.15
C ILE A 72 6.00 5.69 -9.32
N ASP A 73 6.64 5.70 -10.48
CA ASP A 73 6.11 6.37 -11.67
C ASP A 73 4.78 5.76 -12.14
N LEU A 74 4.62 4.45 -11.96
CA LEU A 74 3.40 3.73 -12.27
C LEU A 74 2.28 4.10 -11.28
N GLU A 75 2.59 4.04 -9.98
CA GLU A 75 1.66 4.45 -8.90
C GLU A 75 1.21 5.90 -9.05
N ALA A 76 2.13 6.81 -9.39
CA ALA A 76 1.83 8.22 -9.58
C ALA A 76 0.87 8.45 -10.77
N ARG A 77 1.02 7.67 -11.85
CA ARG A 77 0.12 7.75 -13.01
C ARG A 77 -1.28 7.27 -12.66
N GLU A 78 -1.41 6.15 -11.96
CA GLU A 78 -2.71 5.61 -11.50
C GLU A 78 -3.42 6.61 -10.58
N LEU A 79 -2.71 7.16 -9.59
CA LEU A 79 -3.26 8.19 -8.69
C LEU A 79 -3.72 9.45 -9.43
N MET A 80 -3.05 9.82 -10.51
CA MET A 80 -3.43 10.97 -11.34
C MET A 80 -4.64 10.65 -12.21
N GLY A 81 -4.71 9.44 -12.79
CA GLY A 81 -5.86 8.95 -13.53
C GLY A 81 -7.13 8.87 -12.68
N ASP A 82 -7.02 8.35 -11.45
CA ASP A 82 -8.15 8.22 -10.53
C ASP A 82 -8.59 9.58 -9.96
N ARG A 83 -7.65 10.50 -9.71
CA ARG A 83 -7.98 11.90 -9.35
C ARG A 83 -8.70 12.66 -10.47
N ILE A 84 -8.45 12.36 -11.74
CA ILE A 84 -9.18 12.97 -12.86
C ILE A 84 -10.65 12.49 -12.85
N LEU A 85 -10.93 11.26 -12.43
CA LEU A 85 -12.29 10.74 -12.28
C LEU A 85 -13.00 11.26 -11.02
N LEU A 86 -12.26 11.48 -9.92
CA LEU A 86 -12.79 12.03 -8.66
C LEU A 86 -12.97 13.56 -8.68
N SER A 87 -12.33 14.28 -9.62
CA SER A 87 -12.35 15.74 -9.71
C SER A 87 -13.52 16.31 -10.53
N ALA A 88 -14.59 15.54 -10.75
CA ALA A 88 -15.84 16.06 -11.31
C ALA A 88 -16.65 16.91 -10.30
N SER A 89 -16.13 17.15 -9.09
CA SER A 89 -16.75 18.00 -8.06
C SER A 89 -15.75 19.06 -7.61
N ASP A 90 -15.91 20.26 -8.18
CA ASP A 90 -15.40 21.58 -7.78
C ASP A 90 -14.37 21.66 -6.64
N THR A 91 -13.08 21.82 -6.98
CA THR A 91 -12.17 22.86 -6.44
C THR A 91 -10.78 22.79 -7.12
N PRO A 92 -10.13 23.92 -7.44
CA PRO A 92 -8.90 23.92 -8.21
C PRO A 92 -7.70 23.76 -7.27
N ILE A 93 -7.23 22.52 -7.07
CA ILE A 93 -5.89 22.31 -6.52
C ILE A 93 -4.95 22.08 -7.71
N CYS A 94 -4.50 23.21 -8.27
CA CYS A 94 -3.25 23.28 -9.01
C CYS A 94 -2.13 22.85 -8.06
N ASN A 95 -1.64 21.62 -8.17
CA ASN A 95 -0.31 21.19 -7.71
C ASN A 95 0.25 20.30 -8.80
N SER A 96 1.39 20.66 -9.37
CA SER A 96 1.91 20.05 -10.60
C SER A 96 2.09 18.53 -10.44
N SER A 97 1.96 17.78 -11.53
CA SER A 97 2.26 16.33 -11.60
C SER A 97 3.60 15.98 -10.90
N LEU A 98 4.57 16.89 -11.01
CA LEU A 98 5.90 16.80 -10.42
C LEU A 98 5.91 16.91 -8.88
N ASP A 99 5.03 17.71 -8.29
CA ASP A 99 4.92 17.85 -6.83
C ASP A 99 4.36 16.59 -6.16
N VAL A 100 3.36 15.97 -6.79
CA VAL A 100 2.77 14.70 -6.32
C VAL A 100 3.80 13.58 -6.38
N LEU A 101 4.53 13.46 -7.50
CA LEU A 101 5.59 12.48 -7.66
C LEU A 101 6.71 12.68 -6.64
N ALA A 102 7.10 13.93 -6.37
CA ALA A 102 8.12 14.25 -5.37
C ALA A 102 7.67 13.85 -3.95
N GLN A 103 6.40 14.07 -3.59
CA GLN A 103 5.85 13.65 -2.31
C GLN A 103 5.78 12.13 -2.17
N LEU A 104 5.28 11.43 -3.19
CA LEU A 104 5.25 9.97 -3.24
C LEU A 104 6.66 9.37 -3.11
N THR A 105 7.62 9.95 -3.84
CA THR A 105 9.02 9.52 -3.78
C THR A 105 9.61 9.69 -2.38
N ARG A 106 9.32 10.80 -1.69
CA ARG A 106 9.76 10.99 -0.31
C ARG A 106 9.14 9.97 0.64
N LEU A 107 7.84 9.72 0.52
CA LEU A 107 7.10 8.79 1.35
C LEU A 107 7.54 7.33 1.11
N TYR A 108 7.72 6.92 -0.14
CA TYR A 108 8.25 5.61 -0.48
C TYR A 108 9.65 5.41 0.13
N ASN A 109 10.55 6.39 -0.04
CA ASN A 109 11.91 6.27 0.49
C ASN A 109 11.97 6.22 2.02
N SER A 110 11.06 6.90 2.72
CA SER A 110 11.01 6.83 4.19
C SER A 110 10.51 5.47 4.69
N MET A 111 9.64 4.81 3.92
CA MET A 111 9.06 3.50 4.27
C MET A 111 9.82 2.30 3.71
N ARG A 112 10.72 2.53 2.74
CA ARG A 112 11.47 1.49 2.02
C ARG A 112 12.18 0.50 2.92
N SER A 113 12.77 0.98 4.01
CA SER A 113 13.47 0.14 4.99
C SER A 113 12.55 -0.85 5.70
N GLY A 114 11.27 -0.53 5.84
CA GLY A 114 10.26 -1.43 6.38
C GLY A 114 9.92 -2.54 5.38
N TYR A 115 9.67 -2.20 4.11
CA TYR A 115 9.41 -3.20 3.07
C TYR A 115 10.59 -4.14 2.82
N SER A 116 11.83 -3.64 2.93
CA SER A 116 13.03 -4.46 2.76
C SER A 116 13.24 -5.51 3.86
N THR A 117 12.37 -5.56 4.88
CA THR A 117 12.37 -6.62 5.89
C THR A 117 11.57 -7.85 5.47
N ALA A 118 10.89 -7.80 4.32
CA ALA A 118 10.10 -8.91 3.80
C ALA A 118 10.96 -10.12 3.43
N ASP A 119 10.41 -11.32 3.56
CA ASP A 119 11.09 -12.58 3.26
C ASP A 119 11.28 -12.79 1.74
N ALA A 120 10.32 -12.29 0.95
CA ALA A 120 10.36 -12.33 -0.51
C ALA A 120 9.97 -10.98 -1.12
N THR A 121 10.46 -10.73 -2.33
CA THR A 121 10.13 -9.51 -3.09
C THR A 121 9.80 -9.88 -4.52
N ILE A 122 8.63 -9.44 -4.99
CA ILE A 122 8.17 -9.57 -6.37
C ILE A 122 8.28 -8.18 -7.00
N SER A 123 9.22 -8.01 -7.93
CA SER A 123 9.41 -6.74 -8.63
C SER A 123 8.69 -6.78 -9.97
N LEU A 124 7.76 -5.85 -10.18
CA LEU A 124 7.03 -5.74 -11.45
C LEU A 124 7.99 -5.52 -12.62
N GLN A 125 9.03 -4.70 -12.42
CA GLN A 125 10.02 -4.43 -13.46
C GLN A 125 10.79 -5.70 -13.87
N LYS A 126 11.13 -6.54 -12.89
CA LYS A 126 11.81 -7.81 -13.14
C LYS A 126 10.90 -8.77 -13.92
N VAL A 127 9.65 -8.94 -13.46
CA VAL A 127 8.67 -9.83 -14.11
C VAL A 127 8.39 -9.37 -15.55
N ALA A 128 8.16 -8.08 -15.78
CA ALA A 128 7.99 -7.54 -17.13
C ALA A 128 9.19 -7.85 -18.03
N SER A 129 10.42 -7.64 -17.52
CA SER A 129 11.63 -7.92 -18.29
C SER A 129 11.80 -9.41 -18.63
N GLN A 130 11.41 -10.32 -17.73
CA GLN A 130 11.47 -11.77 -17.94
C GLN A 130 10.44 -12.25 -18.97
N LEU A 131 9.26 -11.64 -18.97
CA LEU A 131 8.18 -11.95 -19.91
C LEU A 131 8.29 -11.21 -21.25
N GLY A 132 9.23 -10.26 -21.36
CA GLY A 132 9.45 -9.48 -22.57
C GLY A 132 8.41 -8.39 -22.80
N TYR A 133 7.78 -7.89 -21.75
CA TYR A 133 6.89 -6.73 -21.83
C TYR A 133 7.68 -5.43 -21.83
N ASP A 134 7.33 -4.53 -22.77
CA ASP A 134 7.92 -3.19 -22.87
C ASP A 134 7.30 -2.21 -21.85
N GLU A 135 6.04 -2.42 -21.48
CA GLU A 135 5.28 -1.59 -20.55
C GLU A 135 4.81 -2.40 -19.33
N LEU A 136 4.91 -1.80 -18.14
CA LEU A 136 4.50 -2.45 -16.89
C LEU A 136 2.98 -2.63 -16.78
N ASP A 137 2.19 -1.80 -17.46
CA ASP A 137 0.72 -1.87 -17.46
C ASP A 137 0.18 -3.12 -18.14
N ALA A 138 1.01 -3.77 -18.96
CA ALA A 138 0.65 -5.01 -19.63
C ALA A 138 0.70 -6.24 -18.70
N LEU A 139 1.31 -6.11 -17.51
CA LEU A 139 1.38 -7.20 -16.54
C LEU A 139 0.01 -7.52 -15.97
N THR A 140 -0.31 -8.82 -15.93
CA THR A 140 -1.51 -9.31 -15.27
C THR A 140 -1.19 -9.80 -13.86
N SER A 141 -2.23 -9.90 -13.01
CA SER A 141 -2.09 -10.53 -11.70
C SER A 141 -1.65 -12.00 -11.79
N GLN A 142 -1.99 -12.69 -12.88
CA GLN A 142 -1.55 -14.05 -13.12
C GLN A 142 -0.04 -14.13 -13.35
N ASP A 143 0.53 -13.18 -14.09
CA ASP A 143 1.98 -13.10 -14.33
C ASP A 143 2.75 -12.92 -13.02
N LEU A 144 2.24 -12.07 -12.12
CA LEU A 144 2.83 -11.83 -10.80
C LEU A 144 2.71 -13.03 -9.86
N CYS A 145 1.64 -13.82 -9.97
CA CYS A 145 1.43 -15.01 -9.13
C CYS A 145 2.33 -16.20 -9.51
N MET A 146 2.93 -16.19 -10.72
CA MET A 146 3.74 -17.30 -11.23
C MET A 146 5.24 -17.16 -10.94
N GLU A 147 5.69 -16.03 -10.42
CA GLU A 147 7.07 -15.74 -9.98
C GLU A 147 7.30 -16.16 -8.52
#